data_AF-A0A1V6HQV4-F1
#
_entry.id   AF-A0A1V6HQV4-F1
#
_cell.length_a   1.000
_cell.length_b   1.000
_cell.length_c   1.000
_cell.angle_alpha   90.00
_cell.angle_beta   90.00
_cell.angle_gamma   90.00
#
_symmetry.space_group_name_H-M   'P 1'
#
loop_
_entity.id
_entity.type
_entity.pdbx_description
1 polymer ?
#
loop_
_entity_poly.entity_id
_entity_poly.type
_entity_poly.pdbx_seq_one_letter_code
_entity_poly.pdbx_strand_id
1 'polypeptide(L)'
;MLHLLQPWLPPLLALAAVVAFDRAEARRGLRPPGFASPVRRVLFLVFFTLVLALGVFGGFGGPVEIDLESLQAAQLFQLHFLFLTTLVFWYALAFGRRSQTPGAAARSFAAQLGLYAPRPGREVAIGLAAGFAGWAGVLAAMLGVAGLIYLVAGPEALPQTPPAVIPWMAALPVALRLALALSAGVVEELFFRGFLQPRIGLLASSGLFVLAHVSYDQPLMLVGVALLSLLYGLLVRWRQSLWAAIVAHALFDAVQLLVVIPVALRYLPGGGALPAP
;
A
#
# COMPACT_ATOMS: atom_id res chain seq x y z
N MET A 1 5.17 -26.36 18.10
CA MET A 1 6.18 -25.29 18.32
C MET A 1 5.98 -24.09 17.39
N LEU A 2 5.80 -24.27 16.07
CA LEU A 2 5.57 -23.15 15.12
C LEU A 2 4.33 -22.30 15.44
N HIS A 3 3.20 -22.91 15.80
CA HIS A 3 1.97 -22.20 16.18
C HIS A 3 2.12 -21.32 17.45
N LEU A 4 3.04 -21.65 18.35
CA LEU A 4 3.29 -20.84 19.55
C LEU A 4 4.10 -19.57 19.24
N LEU A 5 4.84 -19.57 18.13
CA LEU A 5 5.66 -18.45 17.68
C LEU A 5 4.92 -17.54 16.68
N GLN A 6 3.86 -18.04 16.06
CA GLN A 6 3.11 -17.33 15.03
C GLN A 6 2.57 -15.96 15.48
N PRO A 7 2.00 -15.78 16.69
CA PRO A 7 1.55 -14.46 17.15
C PRO A 7 2.70 -13.45 17.37
N TRP A 8 3.93 -13.95 17.57
CA TRP A 8 5.12 -13.13 17.77
C TRP A 8 5.79 -12.75 16.46
N LEU A 9 5.43 -13.37 15.34
CA LEU A 9 6.05 -13.11 14.06
C LEU A 9 5.82 -11.66 13.58
N PRO A 10 4.60 -11.08 13.63
CA PRO A 10 4.38 -9.69 13.24
C PRO A 10 5.24 -8.66 14.00
N PRO A 11 5.26 -8.62 15.35
CA PRO A 11 6.08 -7.64 16.07
C PRO A 11 7.59 -7.85 15.88
N LEU A 12 8.06 -9.09 15.72
CA LEU A 12 9.48 -9.38 15.47
C LEU A 12 9.94 -8.89 14.09
N LEU A 13 9.14 -9.19 13.04
CA LEU A 13 9.42 -8.71 11.68
C LEU A 13 9.35 -7.18 11.61
N ALA A 14 8.36 -6.58 12.26
CA ALA A 14 8.22 -5.13 12.35
C ALA A 14 9.44 -4.48 13.02
N LEU A 15 9.89 -5.02 14.16
CA LEU A 15 11.07 -4.50 14.85
C LEU A 15 12.32 -4.60 13.97
N ALA A 16 12.52 -5.73 13.30
CA ALA A 16 13.63 -5.91 12.37
C ALA A 16 13.57 -4.90 11.20
N ALA A 17 12.39 -4.69 10.62
CA ALA A 17 12.17 -3.72 9.55
C ALA A 17 12.41 -2.27 10.01
N VAL A 18 11.95 -1.88 11.20
CA VAL A 18 12.16 -0.54 11.76
C VAL A 18 13.64 -0.29 12.09
N VAL A 19 14.34 -1.30 12.61
CA VAL A 19 15.79 -1.20 12.85
C VAL A 19 16.55 -1.06 11.53
N ALA A 20 16.16 -1.79 10.47
CA ALA A 20 16.74 -1.64 9.14
C ALA A 20 16.43 -0.25 8.55
N PHE A 21 15.20 0.23 8.71
CA PHE A 21 14.76 1.56 8.31
C PHE A 21 15.61 2.66 8.94
N ASP A 22 15.78 2.66 10.26
CA ASP A 22 16.53 3.69 10.98
C ASP A 22 18.02 3.69 10.61
N ARG A 23 18.62 2.51 10.39
CA ARG A 23 19.99 2.39 9.86
C ARG A 23 20.10 2.93 8.45
N ALA A 24 19.13 2.63 7.58
CA ALA A 24 19.13 3.11 6.20
C ALA A 24 18.91 4.63 6.13
N GLU A 25 17.99 5.18 6.91
CA GLU A 25 17.75 6.62 7.04
C GLU A 25 19.03 7.37 7.46
N ALA A 26 19.76 6.82 8.44
CA ALA A 26 21.05 7.37 8.87
C ALA A 26 22.12 7.31 7.78
N ARG A 27 22.30 6.14 7.15
CA ARG A 27 23.31 5.92 6.10
C ARG A 27 23.09 6.82 4.88
N ARG A 28 21.83 7.13 4.57
CA ARG A 28 21.46 8.02 3.46
C ARG A 28 21.49 9.50 3.84
N GLY A 29 21.84 9.85 5.08
CA GLY A 29 21.84 11.24 5.53
C GLY A 29 20.44 11.88 5.59
N LEU A 30 19.39 11.06 5.65
CA LEU A 30 17.99 11.51 5.66
C LEU A 30 17.40 11.64 7.07
N ARG A 31 18.20 11.39 8.10
CA ARG A 31 17.75 11.50 9.48
C ARG A 31 17.32 12.94 9.78
N PRO A 32 16.07 13.16 10.20
CA PRO A 32 15.60 14.51 10.47
C PRO A 32 16.27 15.10 11.72
N PRO A 33 16.38 16.43 11.79
CA PRO A 33 17.06 17.12 12.89
C PRO A 33 16.44 16.83 14.26
N GLY A 34 15.11 16.64 14.31
CA GLY A 34 14.41 16.32 15.56
C GLY A 34 14.81 15.00 16.20
N PHE A 35 15.38 14.08 15.42
CA PHE A 35 15.86 12.78 15.88
C PHE A 35 17.30 12.81 16.41
N ALA A 36 17.94 13.99 16.46
CA ALA A 36 19.11 14.20 17.32
C ALA A 36 18.77 13.99 18.80
N SER A 37 17.50 14.20 19.19
CA SER A 37 16.99 13.79 20.50
C SER A 37 16.71 12.28 20.51
N PRO A 38 17.40 11.48 21.37
CA PRO A 38 17.18 10.05 21.46
C PRO A 38 15.74 9.70 21.83
N VAL A 39 15.13 10.47 22.73
CA VAL A 39 13.74 10.25 23.19
C VAL A 39 12.76 10.37 22.03
N ARG A 40 12.84 11.43 21.22
CA ARG A 40 11.92 11.64 20.08
C ARG A 40 12.10 10.56 19.03
N ARG A 41 13.34 10.17 18.76
CA ARG A 41 13.66 9.07 17.83
C ARG A 41 13.10 7.75 18.31
N VAL A 42 13.40 7.35 19.55
CA VAL A 42 12.92 6.08 20.12
C VAL A 42 11.39 6.05 20.18
N LEU A 43 10.74 7.14 20.59
CA LEU A 43 9.29 7.25 20.61
C LEU A 43 8.68 7.01 19.21
N PHE A 44 9.25 7.62 18.17
CA PHE A 44 8.83 7.37 16.80
C PHE A 44 9.06 5.92 16.39
N LEU A 45 10.23 5.33 16.66
CA LEU A 45 10.55 3.96 16.24
C LEU A 45 9.68 2.91 16.94
N VAL A 46 9.34 3.11 18.22
CA VAL A 46 8.40 2.23 18.94
C VAL A 46 7.01 2.31 18.30
N PHE A 47 6.49 3.53 18.10
CA PHE A 47 5.21 3.73 17.43
C PHE A 47 5.20 3.10 16.03
N PHE A 48 6.25 3.34 15.24
CA PHE A 48 6.37 2.84 13.89
C PHE A 48 6.48 1.31 13.84
N THR A 49 7.08 0.69 14.86
CA THR A 49 7.11 -0.77 15.02
C THR A 49 5.70 -1.33 15.21
N LEU A 50 4.89 -0.70 16.06
CA LEU A 50 3.49 -1.10 16.25
C LEU A 50 2.69 -0.95 14.95
N VAL A 51 2.89 0.15 14.22
CA VAL A 51 2.23 0.38 12.94
C VAL A 51 2.58 -0.70 11.92
N LEU A 52 3.86 -1.04 11.75
CA LEU A 52 4.24 -2.09 10.80
C LEU A 52 3.77 -3.47 11.27
N ALA A 53 3.78 -3.76 12.57
CA ALA A 53 3.31 -5.03 13.11
C ALA A 53 1.83 -5.26 12.78
N LEU A 54 0.99 -4.22 12.91
CA LEU A 54 -0.43 -4.30 12.63
C LEU A 54 -0.74 -4.21 11.12
N GLY A 55 -0.20 -3.18 10.47
CA GLY A 55 -0.61 -2.79 9.12
C GLY A 55 0.15 -3.45 7.98
N VAL A 56 1.34 -4.01 8.24
CA VAL A 56 2.18 -4.63 7.20
C VAL A 56 2.42 -6.10 7.47
N PHE A 57 2.72 -6.46 8.71
CA PHE A 57 3.02 -7.84 9.09
C PHE A 57 1.85 -8.56 9.74
N GLY A 58 0.68 -7.92 9.91
CA GLY A 58 -0.46 -8.49 10.62
C GLY A 58 -0.92 -9.85 10.08
N GLY A 59 -0.87 -10.03 8.74
CA GLY A 59 -1.22 -11.29 8.08
C GLY A 59 -0.34 -12.50 8.46
N PHE A 60 0.81 -12.29 9.09
CA PHE A 60 1.68 -13.36 9.59
C PHE A 60 1.28 -13.87 10.98
N GLY A 61 0.37 -13.16 11.67
CA GLY A 61 -0.04 -13.49 13.05
C GLY A 61 -0.96 -14.70 13.15
N GLY A 62 -1.50 -15.19 12.03
CA GLY A 62 -2.47 -16.27 11.97
C GLY A 62 -3.64 -15.93 11.05
N PRO A 63 -4.50 -16.93 10.74
CA PRO A 63 -5.75 -16.67 10.05
C PRO A 63 -6.61 -15.74 10.90
N VAL A 64 -7.01 -14.62 10.32
CA VAL A 64 -7.99 -13.70 10.91
C VAL A 64 -9.27 -13.88 10.11
N GLU A 65 -10.29 -14.46 10.74
CA GLU A 65 -11.63 -14.46 10.14
C GLU A 65 -12.17 -13.04 10.17
N ILE A 66 -12.42 -12.48 8.98
CA ILE A 66 -13.04 -11.18 8.85
C ILE A 66 -14.54 -11.42 8.72
N ASP A 67 -15.28 -11.02 9.74
CA ASP A 67 -16.73 -11.00 9.70
C ASP A 67 -17.19 -9.83 8.80
N LEU A 68 -17.46 -10.15 7.53
CA LEU A 68 -17.85 -9.17 6.52
C LEU A 68 -19.23 -8.53 6.79
N GLU A 69 -20.08 -9.15 7.61
CA GLU A 69 -21.42 -8.63 7.93
C GLU A 69 -21.37 -7.50 8.97
N SER A 70 -20.38 -7.52 9.86
CA SER A 70 -20.19 -6.47 10.88
C SER A 70 -19.19 -5.38 10.47
N LEU A 71 -18.59 -5.47 9.27
CA LEU A 71 -17.63 -4.48 8.78
C LEU A 71 -18.28 -3.12 8.52
N GLN A 72 -17.82 -2.13 9.29
CA GLN A 72 -18.17 -0.73 9.09
C GLN A 72 -17.34 -0.13 7.96
N ALA A 73 -17.93 0.79 7.18
CA ALA A 73 -17.23 1.47 6.09
C ALA A 73 -15.93 2.18 6.56
N ALA A 74 -15.88 2.68 7.79
CA ALA A 74 -14.69 3.31 8.36
C ALA A 74 -13.52 2.33 8.56
N GLN A 75 -13.80 1.06 8.84
CA GLN A 75 -12.76 0.04 9.03
C GLN A 75 -12.01 -0.25 7.72
N LEU A 76 -12.63 -0.02 6.56
CA LEU A 76 -11.98 -0.13 5.25
C LEU A 76 -10.84 0.88 5.05
N PHE A 77 -10.85 1.98 5.81
CA PHE A 77 -9.82 3.01 5.77
C PHE A 77 -8.86 2.95 6.97
N GLN A 78 -9.00 1.96 7.86
CA GLN A 78 -8.21 1.90 9.10
C GLN A 78 -6.70 1.88 8.84
N LEU A 79 -6.25 1.13 7.85
CA LEU A 79 -4.84 1.10 7.46
C LEU A 79 -4.37 2.46 6.93
N HIS A 80 -5.19 3.15 6.14
CA HIS A 80 -4.89 4.50 5.65
C HIS A 80 -4.79 5.51 6.80
N PHE A 81 -5.69 5.45 7.79
CA PHE A 81 -5.60 6.29 8.98
C PHE A 81 -4.31 6.03 9.77
N LEU A 82 -3.89 4.77 9.89
CA LEU A 82 -2.65 4.40 10.55
C LEU A 82 -1.42 4.97 9.81
N PHE A 83 -1.40 4.90 8.48
CA PHE A 83 -0.35 5.48 7.66
C PHE A 83 -0.31 7.01 7.76
N LEU A 84 -1.45 7.70 7.63
CA LEU A 84 -1.52 9.15 7.77
C LEU A 84 -1.07 9.61 9.16
N THR A 85 -1.51 8.92 10.21
CA THR A 85 -1.09 9.20 11.60
C THR A 85 0.41 9.02 11.74
N THR A 86 1.00 8.01 11.10
CA THR A 86 2.45 7.81 11.08
C THR A 86 3.19 8.97 10.45
N LEU A 87 2.71 9.47 9.31
CA LEU A 87 3.34 10.61 8.63
C LEU A 87 3.26 11.89 9.46
N VAL A 88 2.11 12.15 10.07
CA VAL A 88 1.90 13.31 10.97
C VAL A 88 2.78 13.20 12.22
N PHE A 89 2.78 12.04 12.87
CA PHE A 89 3.56 11.80 14.08
C PHE A 89 5.07 11.86 13.81
N TRP A 90 5.51 11.25 12.71
CA TRP A 90 6.89 11.38 12.22
C TRP A 90 7.24 12.85 12.03
N TYR A 91 6.45 13.63 11.28
CA TYR A 91 6.74 15.04 11.02
C TYR A 91 6.79 15.87 12.32
N ALA A 92 5.84 15.65 13.23
CA ALA A 92 5.79 16.34 14.52
C ALA A 92 7.06 16.07 15.36
N LEU A 93 7.53 14.83 15.42
CA LEU A 93 8.76 14.45 16.14
C LEU A 93 10.04 14.78 15.36
N ALA A 94 9.98 14.87 14.05
CA ALA A 94 11.11 15.20 13.19
C ALA A 94 11.37 16.72 13.12
N PHE A 95 10.32 17.56 13.12
CA PHE A 95 10.42 18.99 12.82
C PHE A 95 9.67 19.92 13.78
N GLY A 96 8.78 19.41 14.64
CA GLY A 96 7.85 20.23 15.45
C GLY A 96 8.44 21.20 16.48
N ARG A 97 9.77 21.28 16.65
CA ARG A 97 10.43 22.29 17.49
C ARG A 97 10.92 23.52 16.72
N ARG A 98 10.85 23.52 15.39
CA ARG A 98 11.19 24.71 14.60
C ARG A 98 10.01 25.67 14.69
N SER A 99 10.26 26.92 15.09
CA SER A 99 9.31 28.01 14.93
C SER A 99 9.03 28.19 13.44
N GLN A 100 7.94 27.59 12.97
CA GLN A 100 7.46 27.69 11.61
C GLN A 100 6.02 28.15 11.68
N THR A 101 5.64 29.08 10.79
CA THR A 101 4.23 29.37 10.59
C THR A 101 3.53 28.12 10.05
N PRO A 102 2.22 27.91 10.32
CA PRO A 102 1.49 26.73 9.86
C PRO A 102 1.64 26.48 8.34
N GLY A 103 1.61 27.54 7.53
CA GLY A 103 1.81 27.43 6.07
C GLY A 103 3.22 27.01 5.66
N ALA A 104 4.26 27.44 6.39
CA ALA A 104 5.64 26.99 6.13
C ALA A 104 5.83 25.52 6.51
N ALA A 105 5.20 25.08 7.61
CA ALA A 105 5.21 23.67 8.01
C ALA A 105 4.52 22.77 6.98
N ALA A 106 3.34 23.16 6.49
CA ALA A 106 2.62 22.42 5.47
C ALA A 106 3.42 22.29 4.17
N ARG A 107 4.06 23.38 3.70
CA ARG A 107 4.92 23.35 2.50
C ARG A 107 6.14 22.45 2.68
N SER A 108 6.79 22.51 3.84
CA SER A 108 7.91 21.64 4.20
C SER A 108 7.50 20.16 4.20
N PHE A 109 6.37 19.83 4.83
CA PHE A 109 5.84 18.47 4.83
C PHE A 109 5.54 17.97 3.42
N ALA A 110 4.84 18.76 2.62
CA ALA A 110 4.53 18.43 1.22
C ALA A 110 5.79 18.22 0.37
N ALA A 111 6.81 19.08 0.55
CA ALA A 111 8.09 18.93 -0.15
C ALA A 111 8.81 17.65 0.25
N GLN A 112 8.81 17.29 1.54
CA GLN A 112 9.46 16.08 2.04
C GLN A 112 8.81 14.78 1.56
N LEU A 113 7.52 14.82 1.24
CA LEU A 113 6.80 13.70 0.65
C LEU A 113 6.84 13.68 -0.88
N GLY A 114 7.41 14.71 -1.54
CA GLY A 114 7.45 14.76 -3.01
C GLY A 114 6.12 15.17 -3.65
N LEU A 115 5.30 15.95 -2.95
CA LEU A 115 4.04 16.50 -3.49
C LEU A 115 4.24 17.77 -4.33
N TYR A 116 5.45 18.36 -4.33
CA TYR A 116 5.76 19.50 -5.17
C TYR A 116 5.99 19.05 -6.62
N ALA A 117 5.16 19.54 -7.55
CA ALA A 117 5.34 19.32 -8.98
C ALA A 117 5.19 20.65 -9.73
N PRO A 118 6.15 21.02 -10.61
CA PRO A 118 6.06 22.27 -11.38
C PRO A 118 4.84 22.35 -12.31
N ARG A 119 4.37 21.20 -12.80
CA ARG A 119 3.25 21.09 -13.75
C ARG A 119 2.33 19.92 -13.36
N PRO A 120 1.46 20.07 -12.34
CA PRO A 120 0.65 18.96 -11.83
C PRO A 120 -0.25 18.34 -12.89
N GLY A 121 -0.82 19.12 -13.82
CA GLY A 121 -1.63 18.57 -14.92
C GLY A 121 -0.86 17.60 -15.83
N ARG A 122 0.44 17.84 -16.06
CA ARG A 122 1.31 16.91 -16.80
C ARG A 122 1.55 15.62 -16.01
N GLU A 123 1.68 15.72 -14.69
CA GLU A 123 1.81 14.54 -13.83
C GLU A 123 0.54 13.69 -13.85
N VAL A 124 -0.63 14.33 -13.82
CA VAL A 124 -1.92 13.64 -13.94
C VAL A 124 -2.01 12.92 -15.28
N ALA A 125 -1.70 13.58 -16.40
CA ALA A 125 -1.74 12.95 -17.73
C ALA A 125 -0.80 11.74 -17.83
N ILE A 126 0.42 11.85 -17.29
CA ILE A 126 1.38 10.74 -17.28
C ILE A 126 0.93 9.63 -16.33
N GLY A 127 0.33 9.97 -15.19
CA GLY A 127 -0.25 9.00 -14.28
C GLY A 127 -1.42 8.22 -14.92
N LEU A 128 -2.30 8.89 -15.66
CA LEU A 128 -3.37 8.22 -16.40
C LEU A 128 -2.81 7.28 -17.46
N ALA A 129 -1.87 7.75 -18.29
CA ALA A 129 -1.24 6.92 -19.33
C ALA A 129 -0.50 5.72 -18.73
N ALA A 130 0.29 5.95 -17.67
CA ALA A 130 1.02 4.89 -16.98
C ALA A 130 0.10 3.93 -16.23
N GLY A 131 -1.03 4.40 -15.69
CA GLY A 131 -2.01 3.55 -15.03
C GLY A 131 -2.71 2.62 -16.03
N PHE A 132 -3.15 3.12 -17.19
CA PHE A 132 -3.71 2.26 -18.24
C PHE A 132 -2.69 1.28 -18.83
N ALA A 133 -1.49 1.77 -19.18
CA ALA A 133 -0.43 0.91 -19.73
C ALA A 133 0.06 -0.12 -18.70
N GLY A 134 0.20 0.31 -17.45
CA GLY A 134 0.55 -0.54 -16.32
C GLY A 134 -0.50 -1.60 -16.04
N TRP A 135 -1.78 -1.24 -16.06
CA TRP A 135 -2.89 -2.18 -15.93
C TRP A 135 -2.83 -3.28 -16.99
N ALA A 136 -2.69 -2.90 -18.27
CA ALA A 136 -2.59 -3.87 -19.36
C ALA A 136 -1.33 -4.76 -19.25
N GLY A 137 -0.19 -4.16 -18.91
CA GLY A 137 1.07 -4.88 -18.74
C GLY A 137 1.04 -5.87 -17.56
N VAL A 138 0.45 -5.48 -16.43
CA VAL A 138 0.29 -6.35 -15.26
C VAL A 138 -0.68 -7.48 -15.56
N LEU A 139 -1.80 -7.20 -16.23
CA LEU A 139 -2.75 -8.24 -16.64
C LEU A 139 -2.06 -9.25 -17.57
N ALA A 140 -1.32 -8.78 -18.58
CA ALA A 140 -0.57 -9.66 -19.48
C ALA A 140 0.48 -10.50 -18.73
N ALA A 141 1.21 -9.90 -17.78
CA ALA A 141 2.19 -10.62 -16.97
C ALA A 141 1.53 -11.67 -16.08
N MET A 142 0.40 -11.34 -15.43
CA MET A 142 -0.36 -12.28 -14.61
C MET A 142 -0.92 -13.44 -15.44
N LEU A 143 -1.44 -13.17 -16.63
CA LEU A 143 -1.88 -14.22 -17.57
C LEU A 143 -0.72 -15.11 -18.01
N GLY A 144 0.47 -14.53 -18.25
CA GLY A 144 1.68 -15.29 -18.57
C GLY A 144 2.11 -16.21 -17.42
N VAL A 145 2.12 -15.71 -16.18
CA VAL A 145 2.44 -16.51 -15.00
C VAL A 145 1.40 -17.60 -14.77
N ALA A 146 0.11 -17.27 -14.89
CA ALA A 146 -0.98 -18.25 -14.78
C ALA A 146 -0.88 -19.34 -15.87
N GLY A 147 -0.58 -18.95 -17.12
CA GLY A 147 -0.34 -19.89 -18.21
C GLY A 147 0.84 -20.82 -17.94
N LEU A 148 1.94 -20.29 -17.39
CA LEU A 148 3.08 -21.11 -16.99
C LEU A 148 2.71 -22.10 -15.87
N ILE A 149 1.98 -21.65 -14.85
CA ILE A 149 1.49 -22.52 -13.76
C ILE A 149 0.60 -23.62 -14.34
N TYR A 150 -0.34 -23.27 -15.22
CA TYR A 150 -1.22 -24.22 -15.89
C TYR A 150 -0.43 -25.31 -16.63
N LEU A 151 0.60 -24.90 -17.39
CA LEU A 151 1.41 -25.82 -18.19
C LEU A 151 2.32 -26.73 -17.34
N VAL A 152 2.81 -26.25 -16.19
CA VAL A 152 3.78 -26.97 -15.35
C VAL A 152 3.10 -27.79 -14.25
N ALA A 153 2.04 -27.26 -13.64
CA ALA A 153 1.41 -27.79 -12.44
C ALA A 153 -0.08 -28.15 -12.63
N GLY A 154 -0.64 -27.91 -13.81
CA GLY A 154 -2.04 -28.20 -14.13
C GLY A 154 -3.02 -27.10 -13.71
N PRO A 155 -4.29 -27.17 -14.15
CA PRO A 155 -5.33 -26.19 -13.82
C PRO A 155 -5.66 -26.12 -12.32
N GLU A 156 -5.46 -27.21 -11.58
CA GLU A 156 -5.78 -27.32 -10.15
C GLU A 156 -4.86 -26.44 -9.29
N ALA A 157 -3.67 -26.10 -9.80
CA ALA A 157 -2.73 -25.20 -9.14
C ALA A 157 -3.11 -23.71 -9.27
N LEU A 158 -4.07 -23.37 -10.13
CA LEU A 158 -4.57 -22.01 -10.27
C LEU A 158 -5.64 -21.69 -9.21
N PRO A 159 -5.73 -20.42 -8.76
CA PRO A 159 -6.82 -19.99 -7.90
C PRO A 159 -8.18 -20.21 -8.60
N GLN A 160 -9.06 -20.99 -7.96
CA GLN A 160 -10.39 -21.29 -8.50
C GLN A 160 -11.43 -20.23 -8.14
N THR A 161 -11.19 -19.47 -7.06
CA THR A 161 -12.05 -18.39 -6.59
C THR A 161 -11.20 -17.19 -6.16
N PRO A 162 -11.70 -15.95 -6.35
CA PRO A 162 -11.06 -14.77 -5.77
C PRO A 162 -11.19 -14.78 -4.23
N PRO A 163 -10.33 -14.07 -3.49
CA PRO A 163 -10.48 -13.93 -2.04
C PRO A 163 -11.81 -13.24 -1.73
N ALA A 164 -12.55 -13.69 -0.72
CA ALA A 164 -13.93 -13.24 -0.45
C ALA A 164 -14.08 -11.71 -0.26
N VAL A 165 -13.04 -11.02 0.22
CA VAL A 165 -13.03 -9.56 0.38
C VAL A 165 -13.16 -8.83 -0.97
N ILE A 166 -12.65 -9.40 -2.06
CA ILE A 166 -12.65 -8.77 -3.40
C ILE A 166 -14.07 -8.63 -3.98
N PRO A 167 -14.89 -9.70 -4.09
CA PRO A 167 -16.27 -9.57 -4.50
C PRO A 167 -17.11 -8.71 -3.55
N TRP A 168 -16.86 -8.81 -2.23
CA TRP A 168 -17.54 -7.99 -1.23
C TRP A 168 -17.25 -6.49 -1.43
N MET A 169 -15.99 -6.10 -1.65
CA MET A 169 -15.62 -4.72 -1.96
C MET A 169 -16.25 -4.21 -3.27
N ALA A 170 -16.38 -5.08 -4.27
CA ALA A 170 -17.00 -4.74 -5.55
C ALA A 170 -18.53 -4.53 -5.45
N ALA A 171 -19.17 -5.09 -4.42
CA ALA A 171 -20.59 -4.91 -4.13
C ALA A 171 -20.92 -3.60 -3.40
N LEU A 172 -19.91 -2.91 -2.84
CA LEU A 172 -20.11 -1.64 -2.12
C LEU A 172 -20.72 -0.54 -3.02
N PRO A 173 -21.33 0.50 -2.44
CA PRO A 173 -21.78 1.67 -3.20
C PRO A 173 -20.65 2.27 -4.06
N VAL A 174 -20.98 2.73 -5.27
CA VAL A 174 -19.99 3.28 -6.23
C VAL A 174 -19.15 4.40 -5.60
N ALA A 175 -19.78 5.27 -4.81
CA ALA A 175 -19.09 6.35 -4.10
C ALA A 175 -18.02 5.83 -3.13
N LEU A 176 -18.31 4.72 -2.43
CA LEU A 176 -17.37 4.11 -1.50
C LEU A 176 -16.22 3.42 -2.23
N ARG A 177 -16.49 2.72 -3.35
CA ARG A 177 -15.44 2.15 -4.21
C ARG A 177 -14.49 3.21 -4.77
N LEU A 178 -15.05 4.34 -5.23
CA LEU A 178 -14.25 5.50 -5.65
C LEU A 178 -13.43 6.08 -4.50
N ALA A 179 -14.02 6.22 -3.32
CA ALA A 179 -13.31 6.70 -2.13
C ALA A 179 -12.16 5.77 -1.74
N LEU A 180 -12.35 4.45 -1.81
CA LEU A 180 -11.30 3.46 -1.56
C LEU A 180 -10.14 3.61 -2.55
N ALA A 181 -10.43 3.62 -3.85
CA ALA A 181 -9.40 3.76 -4.89
C ALA A 181 -8.62 5.08 -4.77
N LEU A 182 -9.31 6.20 -4.55
CA LEU A 182 -8.66 7.50 -4.36
C LEU A 182 -7.84 7.53 -3.06
N SER A 183 -8.37 6.97 -1.98
CA SER A 183 -7.68 6.93 -0.70
C SER A 183 -6.44 6.05 -0.74
N ALA A 184 -6.51 4.87 -1.36
CA ALA A 184 -5.38 3.97 -1.57
C ALA A 184 -4.29 4.67 -2.39
N GLY A 185 -4.66 5.20 -3.57
CA GLY A 185 -3.73 5.91 -4.43
C GLY A 185 -3.06 7.12 -3.77
N VAL A 186 -3.75 7.86 -2.88
CA VAL A 186 -3.12 8.98 -2.18
C VAL A 186 -2.31 8.51 -0.97
N VAL A 187 -2.91 7.77 -0.06
CA VAL A 187 -2.34 7.51 1.27
C VAL A 187 -1.21 6.50 1.19
N GLU A 188 -1.38 5.44 0.40
CA GLU A 188 -0.34 4.42 0.26
C GLU A 188 0.87 4.99 -0.48
N GLU A 189 0.67 5.81 -1.52
CA GLU A 189 1.78 6.45 -2.21
C GLU A 189 2.51 7.46 -1.32
N LEU A 190 1.81 8.21 -0.46
CA LEU A 190 2.44 9.07 0.55
C LEU A 190 3.31 8.26 1.51
N PHE A 191 2.81 7.13 1.99
CA PHE A 191 3.51 6.30 2.96
C PHE A 191 4.66 5.51 2.33
N PHE A 192 4.40 4.71 1.32
CA PHE A 192 5.41 3.86 0.72
C PHE A 192 6.37 4.66 -0.16
N ARG A 193 5.88 5.53 -1.05
CA ARG A 193 6.75 6.16 -2.06
C ARG A 193 7.25 7.53 -1.61
N GLY A 194 6.44 8.28 -0.87
CA GLY A 194 6.84 9.56 -0.28
C GLY A 194 7.72 9.40 0.96
N PHE A 195 7.36 8.48 1.86
CA PHE A 195 8.04 8.32 3.14
C PHE A 195 9.07 7.17 3.17
N LEU A 196 8.71 5.94 2.79
CA LEU A 196 9.62 4.80 2.90
C LEU A 196 10.69 4.77 1.80
N GLN A 197 10.29 4.85 0.53
CA GLN A 197 11.19 4.66 -0.62
C GLN A 197 12.44 5.55 -0.61
N PRO A 198 12.40 6.85 -0.25
CA PRO A 198 13.61 7.66 -0.13
C PRO A 198 14.58 7.14 0.94
N ARG A 199 14.05 6.56 2.02
CA ARG A 199 14.81 6.11 3.20
C ARG A 199 15.36 4.70 3.06
N ILE A 200 14.57 3.77 2.51
CA ILE A 200 14.93 2.35 2.44
C ILE A 200 15.13 1.85 1.00
N GLY A 201 14.77 2.64 -0.01
CA GLY A 201 14.94 2.31 -1.43
C GLY A 201 13.73 1.63 -2.03
N LEU A 202 13.75 1.54 -3.36
CA LEU A 202 12.67 1.00 -4.18
C LEU A 202 12.27 -0.42 -3.78
N LEU A 203 13.25 -1.33 -3.69
CA LEU A 203 12.99 -2.75 -3.46
C LEU A 203 12.47 -3.01 -2.05
N ALA A 204 13.08 -2.42 -1.02
CA ALA A 204 12.63 -2.61 0.36
C ALA A 204 11.25 -2.00 0.59
N SER A 205 10.97 -0.81 0.04
CA SER A 205 9.64 -0.21 0.10
C SER A 205 8.59 -1.04 -0.63
N SER A 206 8.94 -1.61 -1.80
CA SER A 206 8.03 -2.48 -2.55
C SER A 206 7.79 -3.81 -1.83
N GLY A 207 8.82 -4.36 -1.19
CA GLY A 207 8.67 -5.55 -0.34
C GLY A 207 7.68 -5.30 0.80
N LEU A 208 7.81 -4.19 1.54
CA LEU A 208 6.86 -3.84 2.59
C LEU A 208 5.44 -3.60 2.04
N PHE A 209 5.31 -3.03 0.84
CA PHE A 209 4.01 -2.88 0.18
C PHE A 209 3.35 -4.23 -0.12
N VAL A 210 4.10 -5.17 -0.73
CA VAL A 210 3.61 -6.52 -1.02
C VAL A 210 3.26 -7.27 0.26
N LEU A 211 4.09 -7.13 1.31
CA LEU A 211 3.84 -7.79 2.60
C LEU A 211 2.55 -7.31 3.26
N ALA A 212 2.18 -6.03 3.10
CA ALA A 212 0.92 -5.49 3.58
C ALA A 212 -0.32 -6.13 2.90
N HIS A 213 -0.13 -6.82 1.78
CA HIS A 213 -1.18 -7.49 1.00
C HIS A 213 -1.17 -9.02 1.17
N VAL A 214 -0.30 -9.58 2.02
CA VAL A 214 -0.20 -11.05 2.24
C VAL A 214 -1.51 -11.64 2.77
N SER A 215 -2.34 -10.84 3.43
CA SER A 215 -3.68 -11.23 3.91
C SER A 215 -4.64 -11.66 2.80
N TYR A 216 -4.32 -11.37 1.54
CA TYR A 216 -5.07 -11.88 0.41
C TYR A 216 -4.97 -13.39 0.20
N ASP A 217 -3.95 -14.04 0.78
CA ASP A 217 -3.73 -15.49 0.72
C ASP A 217 -3.74 -16.08 -0.72
N GLN A 218 -3.31 -15.27 -1.70
CA GLN A 218 -3.26 -15.66 -3.11
C GLN A 218 -1.92 -15.25 -3.75
N PRO A 219 -0.96 -16.19 -3.91
CA PRO A 219 0.37 -15.90 -4.43
C PRO A 219 0.38 -15.21 -5.80
N LEU A 220 -0.51 -15.61 -6.71
CA LEU A 220 -0.62 -14.99 -8.04
C LEU A 220 -0.98 -13.50 -7.97
N MET A 221 -1.83 -13.12 -7.02
CA MET A 221 -2.20 -11.72 -6.82
C MET A 221 -1.03 -10.91 -6.22
N LEU A 222 -0.24 -11.50 -5.32
CA LEU A 222 0.97 -10.86 -4.79
C LEU A 222 2.00 -10.54 -5.87
N VAL A 223 2.08 -11.34 -6.95
CA VAL A 223 2.89 -11.00 -8.13
C VAL A 223 2.39 -9.73 -8.80
N GLY A 224 1.07 -9.61 -9.00
CA GLY A 224 0.45 -8.38 -9.54
C GLY A 224 0.74 -7.16 -8.67
N VAL A 225 0.53 -7.29 -7.35
CA VAL A 225 0.83 -6.24 -6.35
C VAL A 225 2.31 -5.83 -6.41
N ALA A 226 3.23 -6.80 -6.55
CA ALA A 226 4.66 -6.52 -6.67
C ALA A 226 5.00 -5.73 -7.93
N LEU A 227 4.45 -6.11 -9.08
CA LEU A 227 4.67 -5.42 -10.37
C LEU A 227 4.13 -3.98 -10.33
N LEU A 228 2.93 -3.78 -9.78
CA LEU A 228 2.35 -2.44 -9.60
C LEU A 228 3.18 -1.59 -8.65
N SER A 229 3.63 -2.17 -7.54
CA SER A 229 4.49 -1.45 -6.59
C SER A 229 5.78 -0.97 -7.24
N LEU A 230 6.41 -1.81 -8.06
CA LEU A 230 7.62 -1.45 -8.80
C LEU A 230 7.33 -0.35 -9.84
N LEU A 231 6.22 -0.45 -10.57
CA LEU A 231 5.77 0.58 -11.51
C LEU A 231 5.64 1.94 -10.80
N TYR A 232 4.90 2.01 -9.69
CA TYR A 232 4.69 3.26 -8.95
C TYR A 232 5.99 3.82 -8.40
N GLY A 233 6.83 2.95 -7.81
CA GLY A 233 8.13 3.38 -7.30
C GLY A 233 9.09 3.88 -8.39
N LEU A 234 9.07 3.27 -9.58
CA LEU A 234 9.83 3.73 -10.75
C LEU A 234 9.27 5.04 -11.32
N LEU A 235 7.95 5.23 -11.35
CA LEU A 235 7.33 6.50 -11.72
C LEU A 235 7.80 7.63 -10.80
N VAL A 236 7.78 7.42 -9.48
CA VAL A 236 8.26 8.43 -8.52
C VAL A 236 9.75 8.70 -8.72
N ARG A 237 10.56 7.67 -8.97
CA ARG A 237 11.99 7.82 -9.27
C ARG A 237 12.24 8.58 -10.57
N TRP A 238 11.41 8.40 -11.59
CA TRP A 238 11.55 9.12 -12.86
C TRP A 238 11.08 10.58 -12.73
N ARG A 239 9.91 10.78 -12.13
CA ARG A 239 9.21 12.07 -12.13
C ARG A 239 9.61 12.97 -10.97
N GLN A 240 10.28 12.42 -9.95
CA GLN A 240 10.65 13.14 -8.73
C GLN A 240 9.42 13.82 -8.07
N SER A 241 8.24 13.21 -8.25
CA SER A 241 6.97 13.64 -7.66
C SER A 241 6.03 12.46 -7.49
N LEU A 242 5.09 12.55 -6.55
CA LEU A 242 4.12 11.48 -6.28
C LEU A 242 2.91 11.48 -7.22
N TRP A 243 2.56 12.63 -7.83
CA TRP A 243 1.28 12.80 -8.52
C TRP A 243 1.03 11.77 -9.62
N ALA A 244 2.04 11.44 -10.43
CA ALA A 244 1.89 10.43 -11.47
C ALA A 244 1.62 9.03 -10.88
N ALA A 245 2.28 8.67 -9.78
CA ALA A 245 2.06 7.39 -9.11
C ALA A 245 0.70 7.34 -8.39
N ILE A 246 0.30 8.42 -7.71
CA ILE A 246 -1.01 8.57 -7.07
C ILE A 246 -2.14 8.33 -8.09
N VAL A 247 -2.05 8.99 -9.25
CA VAL A 247 -3.06 8.88 -10.29
C VAL A 247 -3.05 7.50 -10.94
N ALA A 248 -1.86 6.94 -11.22
CA ALA A 248 -1.76 5.59 -11.79
C ALA A 248 -2.34 4.53 -10.85
N HIS A 249 -2.06 4.63 -9.55
CA HIS A 249 -2.54 3.72 -8.52
C HIS A 249 -4.05 3.84 -8.35
N ALA A 250 -4.57 5.04 -8.12
CA ALA A 250 -6.01 5.26 -7.99
C ALA A 250 -6.79 4.82 -9.25
N LEU A 251 -6.23 5.03 -10.45
CA LEU A 251 -6.84 4.57 -11.68
C LEU A 251 -6.90 3.04 -11.74
N PHE A 252 -5.82 2.34 -11.40
CA PHE A 252 -5.79 0.88 -11.40
C PHE A 252 -6.89 0.32 -10.48
N ASP A 253 -6.95 0.80 -9.24
CA ASP A 253 -7.93 0.33 -8.25
C ASP A 253 -9.37 0.66 -8.66
N ALA A 254 -9.59 1.86 -9.21
CA ALA A 254 -10.91 2.26 -9.71
C ALA A 254 -11.35 1.36 -10.87
N VAL A 255 -10.47 1.06 -11.83
CA VAL A 255 -10.79 0.14 -12.93
C VAL A 255 -11.13 -1.25 -12.41
N GLN A 256 -10.39 -1.76 -11.42
CA GLN A 256 -10.69 -3.06 -10.80
C GLN A 256 -12.05 -3.07 -10.10
N LEU A 257 -12.31 -2.13 -9.19
CA LEU A 257 -13.50 -2.12 -8.33
C LEU A 257 -14.79 -1.67 -9.07
N LEU A 258 -14.67 -0.84 -10.11
CA LEU A 258 -15.84 -0.31 -10.82
C LEU A 258 -16.17 -1.07 -12.09
N VAL A 259 -15.18 -1.70 -12.73
CA VAL A 259 -15.35 -2.32 -14.06
C VAL A 259 -14.99 -3.79 -14.02
N VAL A 260 -13.71 -4.14 -13.79
CA VAL A 260 -13.22 -5.50 -14.03
C VAL A 260 -13.87 -6.52 -13.10
N ILE A 261 -13.84 -6.28 -11.79
CA ILE A 261 -14.41 -7.23 -10.82
C ILE A 261 -15.94 -7.33 -11.01
N PRO A 262 -16.72 -6.23 -11.03
CA PRO A 262 -18.16 -6.33 -11.27
C PRO A 262 -18.54 -7.05 -12.57
N VAL A 263 -17.78 -6.88 -13.65
CA VAL A 263 -18.00 -7.59 -14.91
C VAL A 263 -17.63 -9.06 -14.77
N ALA A 264 -16.47 -9.39 -14.22
CA ALA A 264 -16.01 -10.76 -14.03
C ALA A 264 -16.98 -11.59 -13.18
N LEU A 265 -17.54 -11.00 -12.12
CA LEU A 265 -18.52 -11.67 -11.25
C LEU A 265 -19.78 -12.11 -11.99
N ARG A 266 -20.19 -11.43 -13.07
CA ARG A 266 -21.35 -11.84 -13.90
C ARG A 266 -21.14 -13.17 -14.62
N TYR A 267 -19.88 -13.58 -14.80
CA TYR A 267 -19.49 -14.78 -15.53
C TYR A 267 -19.06 -15.92 -14.59
N LEU A 268 -18.97 -15.69 -13.28
CA LEU A 268 -18.71 -16.76 -12.32
C LEU A 268 -20.01 -17.55 -12.03
N PRO A 269 -19.97 -18.90 -11.98
CA PRO A 269 -21.10 -19.71 -11.55
C PRO A 269 -21.57 -19.28 -10.15
N GLY A 270 -22.83 -18.85 -10.01
CA GLY A 270 -23.38 -18.34 -8.74
C GLY A 270 -23.25 -16.82 -8.51
N GLY A 271 -22.70 -16.06 -9.47
CA GLY A 271 -22.39 -14.62 -9.37
C GLY A 271 -23.55 -13.63 -9.16
N GLY A 272 -24.77 -14.12 -8.90
CA GLY A 272 -25.94 -13.29 -8.56
C GLY A 272 -26.23 -13.15 -7.06
N ALA A 273 -25.56 -13.91 -6.19
CA ALA A 273 -25.86 -13.97 -4.77
C ALA A 273 -24.61 -13.70 -3.92
N LEU A 274 -24.02 -12.52 -4.07
CA LEU A 274 -23.19 -11.98 -3.00
C LEU A 274 -24.14 -11.20 -2.07
N PRO A 275 -24.14 -11.45 -0.76
CA PRO A 275 -24.87 -10.62 0.16
C PRO A 275 -24.37 -9.18 -0.04
N ALA A 276 -25.26 -8.30 -0.47
CA ALA A 276 -24.98 -6.88 -0.47
C ALA A 276 -24.80 -6.46 1.00
N PRO A 277 -23.79 -5.63 1.32
CA PRO A 277 -23.66 -5.04 2.65
C PRO A 277 -24.86 -4.15 3.00
#